data_AF-A0ABD1GA30-F1
#
_entry.id   AF-A0ABD1GA30-F1
#
_cell.length_a   1.000
_cell.length_b   1.000
_cell.length_c   1.000
_cell.angle_alpha   90.00
_cell.angle_beta   90.00
_cell.angle_gamma   90.00
#
_symmetry.space_group_name_H-M   'P 1'
#
loop_
_entity.id
_entity.type
_entity.pdbx_description
1 polymer ?
#
loop_
_entity_poly.entity_id
_entity_poly.type
_entity_poly.pdbx_seq_one_letter_code
_entity_poly.pdbx_strand_id
1 'polypeptide(L)'
;MAAADSLDPVWAQILTDPFLMRLLLRFIFCRAVLSIFSPSFNKIECLPECMPCLPEVMSPMSSACQEVIFELANLFGVTNRFVFSNGAVLPH
;
A
#
# COMPACT_ATOMS: atom_id res chain seq x y z
N MET A 1 19.21 -11.45 8.41
CA MET A 1 18.58 -12.48 7.55
C MET A 1 17.32 -12.91 8.26
N ALA A 2 16.27 -12.09 8.18
CA ALA A 2 15.09 -12.22 9.03
C ALA A 2 13.84 -12.17 8.16
N ALA A 3 12.91 -13.08 8.44
CA ALA A 3 11.58 -13.29 7.83
C ALA A 3 11.58 -13.80 6.37
N ALA A 4 12.18 -14.97 6.13
CA ALA A 4 11.93 -15.75 4.91
C ALA A 4 10.85 -16.85 5.12
N ASP A 5 10.40 -17.09 6.36
CA ASP A 5 9.63 -18.29 6.72
C ASP A 5 8.12 -18.24 6.40
N SER A 6 7.64 -17.27 5.61
CA SER A 6 6.22 -17.25 5.20
C SER A 6 5.92 -16.56 3.88
N LEU A 7 6.93 -16.32 3.02
CA LEU A 7 6.67 -15.80 1.69
C LEU A 7 6.31 -16.98 0.79
N ASP A 8 5.09 -17.01 0.26
CA ASP A 8 4.71 -17.97 -0.78
C ASP A 8 5.80 -18.00 -1.87
N PRO A 9 6.29 -19.18 -2.29
CA PRO A 9 7.36 -19.29 -3.28
C PRO A 9 7.11 -18.51 -4.58
N VAL A 10 5.85 -18.24 -4.94
CA VAL A 10 5.52 -17.44 -6.12
C VAL A 10 6.04 -16.00 -6.02
N TRP A 11 6.13 -15.46 -4.80
CA TRP A 11 6.62 -14.10 -4.58
C TRP A 11 8.10 -13.98 -4.92
N ALA A 12 8.91 -15.03 -4.69
CA ALA A 12 10.31 -15.03 -5.09
C ALA A 12 10.43 -14.81 -6.61
N GLN A 13 9.59 -15.48 -7.41
CA GLN A 13 9.59 -15.34 -8.87
C GLN A 13 9.14 -13.94 -9.31
N ILE A 14 8.03 -13.46 -8.73
CA ILE A 14 7.47 -12.12 -9.03
C ILE A 14 8.46 -11.01 -8.69
N LEU A 15 9.15 -11.11 -7.55
CA LEU A 15 10.11 -10.11 -7.11
C LEU A 15 11.40 -10.11 -7.94
N THR A 16 11.76 -11.26 -8.55
CA THR A 16 12.92 -11.35 -9.45
C THR A 16 12.63 -10.90 -10.89
N ASP A 17 11.36 -10.90 -11.32
CA ASP A 17 10.97 -10.42 -12.65
C ASP A 17 10.72 -8.89 -12.62
N PRO A 18 11.49 -8.08 -13.39
CA PRO A 18 11.36 -6.62 -13.34
C PRO A 18 9.99 -6.09 -13.79
N PHE A 19 9.30 -6.79 -14.69
CA PHE A 19 7.99 -6.38 -15.16
C PHE A 19 6.92 -6.69 -14.10
N LEU A 20 6.91 -7.90 -13.57
CA LEU A 20 5.96 -8.32 -12.52
C LEU A 20 6.18 -7.52 -11.23
N MET A 21 7.42 -7.25 -10.83
CA MET A 21 7.71 -6.40 -9.68
C MET A 21 7.14 -4.98 -9.85
N ARG A 22 7.28 -4.38 -11.04
CA ARG A 22 6.69 -3.06 -11.32
C ARG A 22 5.16 -3.10 -11.30
N LEU A 23 4.56 -4.16 -11.81
CA LEU A 23 3.11 -4.35 -11.75
C LEU A 23 2.63 -4.49 -10.30
N LEU A 24 3.34 -5.28 -9.50
CA LEU A 24 3.06 -5.49 -8.09
C LEU A 24 3.12 -4.18 -7.28
N LEU A 25 4.16 -3.36 -7.49
CA LEU A 25 4.29 -2.06 -6.81
C LEU A 25 3.13 -1.12 -7.15
N ARG A 26 2.71 -1.07 -8.41
CA ARG A 26 1.54 -0.28 -8.84
C ARG A 26 0.25 -0.81 -8.18
N PHE A 27 0.10 -2.13 -8.12
CA PHE A 27 -1.04 -2.75 -7.44
C PHE A 27 -1.09 -2.38 -5.96
N ILE A 28 0.03 -2.52 -5.24
CA ILE A 28 0.14 -2.18 -3.81
C ILE A 28 -0.20 -0.70 -3.60
N PHE A 29 0.36 0.18 -4.42
CA PHE A 29 0.06 1.61 -4.36
C PHE A 29 -1.43 1.90 -4.55
N CYS A 30 -2.05 1.37 -5.61
CA CYS A 30 -3.48 1.57 -5.86
C CYS A 30 -4.35 1.03 -4.73
N ARG A 31 -4.05 -0.18 -4.24
CA ARG A 31 -4.75 -0.78 -3.10
C ARG A 31 -4.61 0.07 -1.84
N ALA A 32 -3.42 0.61 -1.59
CA ALA A 32 -3.16 1.48 -0.45
C ALA A 32 -3.94 2.79 -0.53
N VAL A 33 -3.89 3.47 -1.68
CA VAL A 33 -4.67 4.69 -1.95
C VAL A 33 -6.16 4.44 -1.73
N LEU A 34 -6.72 3.37 -2.29
CA LEU A 34 -8.14 3.04 -2.13
C LEU A 34 -8.50 2.70 -0.68
N SER A 35 -7.60 2.08 0.09
CA SER A 35 -7.87 1.72 1.48
C SER A 35 -8.10 2.92 2.40
N ILE A 36 -7.37 4.02 2.16
CA ILE A 36 -7.45 5.24 2.96
C ILE A 36 -8.22 6.36 2.29
N PHE A 37 -8.66 6.18 1.05
CA PHE A 37 -9.50 7.16 0.37
C PHE A 37 -10.87 7.24 1.07
N SER A 38 -11.26 8.42 1.55
CA SER A 38 -12.43 8.57 2.44
C SER A 38 -13.73 7.95 1.89
N PRO A 39 -14.04 8.04 0.57
CA PRO A 39 -15.22 7.38 0.00
C PRO A 39 -15.22 5.84 0.04
N SER A 40 -14.05 5.20 0.09
CA SER A 40 -13.86 3.75 0.14
C SER A 40 -13.28 3.25 1.48
N PHE A 41 -13.05 4.14 2.44
CA PHE A 41 -12.53 3.79 3.75
C PHE A 41 -13.44 2.77 4.45
N ASN A 42 -12.85 1.67 4.95
CA ASN A 42 -13.55 0.52 5.52
C ASN A 42 -14.55 -0.21 4.60
N LYS A 43 -14.53 0.04 3.28
CA LYS A 43 -15.34 -0.68 2.30
C LYS A 43 -14.50 -1.73 1.60
N ILE A 44 -14.46 -2.93 2.16
CA ILE A 44 -13.64 -4.04 1.65
C ILE A 44 -13.97 -4.41 0.19
N GLU A 45 -15.23 -4.21 -0.22
CA GLU A 45 -15.71 -4.46 -1.58
C GLU A 45 -15.12 -3.51 -2.63
N CYS A 46 -14.57 -2.37 -2.18
CA CYS A 46 -13.89 -1.40 -3.04
C CYS A 46 -12.38 -1.67 -3.14
N LEU A 47 -11.86 -2.68 -2.42
CA LEU A 47 -10.43 -2.97 -2.36
C LEU A 47 -10.08 -4.12 -3.29
N PRO A 48 -9.06 -3.97 -4.15
CA PRO A 48 -8.60 -5.07 -4.97
C PRO A 48 -7.93 -6.12 -4.09
N GLU A 49 -8.32 -7.39 -4.27
CA GLU A 49 -7.67 -8.54 -3.66
C GLU A 49 -6.54 -9.06 -4.56
N CYS A 50 -5.53 -9.67 -3.94
CA CYS A 50 -4.40 -10.30 -4.62
C CYS A 50 -4.33 -11.76 -4.19
N MET A 51 -4.08 -12.66 -5.15
CA MET A 51 -3.92 -14.09 -4.90
C MET A 51 -2.58 -14.57 -5.50
N PRO A 52 -1.67 -15.14 -4.67
CA PRO A 52 -1.80 -15.29 -3.23
C PRO A 52 -1.83 -13.94 -2.51
N CYS A 53 -2.27 -13.95 -1.25
CA CYS A 53 -2.34 -12.73 -0.45
C CYS A 53 -0.96 -12.08 -0.31
N LEU A 54 -0.94 -10.74 -0.37
CA LEU A 54 0.27 -9.98 -0.14
C LEU A 54 0.78 -10.20 1.30
N PRO A 55 2.11 -10.23 1.50
CA PRO A 55 2.70 -10.23 2.83
C PRO A 55 2.22 -9.02 3.66
N GLU A 56 2.13 -9.19 4.98
CA GLU A 56 1.68 -8.14 5.91
C GLU A 56 2.52 -6.86 5.82
N VAL A 57 3.81 -6.98 5.52
CA VAL A 57 4.71 -5.83 5.30
C VAL A 57 4.29 -4.94 4.13
N MET A 58 3.46 -5.44 3.22
CA MET A 58 2.87 -4.69 2.10
C MET A 58 1.42 -4.25 2.42
N SER A 59 1.07 -4.20 3.70
CA SER A 59 -0.23 -3.75 4.14
C SER A 59 -0.47 -2.28 3.74
N PRO A 60 -1.70 -1.95 3.27
CA PRO A 60 -2.13 -0.58 3.03
C PRO A 60 -1.94 0.39 4.21
N MET A 61 -1.96 -0.16 5.43
CA MET A 61 -1.83 0.58 6.68
C MET A 61 -0.38 0.65 7.19
N SER A 62 0.59 0.13 6.42
CA SER A 62 2.01 0.29 6.77
C SER A 62 2.42 1.76 6.72
N SER A 63 3.33 2.17 7.60
CA SER A 63 3.83 3.55 7.64
C SER A 63 4.41 3.99 6.29
N ALA A 64 5.17 3.11 5.63
CA ALA A 64 5.75 3.36 4.32
C ALA A 64 4.69 3.69 3.24
N CYS A 65 3.56 2.97 3.21
CA CYS A 65 2.46 3.29 2.31
C CYS A 65 1.79 4.61 2.67
N GLN A 66 1.53 4.85 3.96
CA GLN A 66 0.85 6.05 4.44
C GLN A 66 1.67 7.32 4.16
N GLU A 67 2.98 7.29 4.40
CA GLU A 67 3.90 8.42 4.15
C GLU A 67 3.93 8.80 2.66
N VAL A 68 4.13 7.82 1.77
CA VAL A 68 4.16 8.07 0.32
C VAL A 68 2.83 8.66 -0.18
N ILE A 69 1.70 8.14 0.31
CA ILE A 69 0.39 8.66 -0.08
C ILE A 69 0.15 10.06 0.51
N PHE A 70 0.61 10.32 1.73
CA PHE A 70 0.50 11.64 2.36
C PHE A 70 1.31 12.69 1.59
N GLU A 71 2.56 12.40 1.27
CA GLU A 71 3.42 13.31 0.49
C GLU A 71 2.79 13.65 -0.87
N LEU A 72 2.29 12.64 -1.59
CA LEU A 72 1.61 12.85 -2.87
C LEU A 72 0.31 13.65 -2.69
N ALA A 73 -0.52 13.29 -1.71
CA ALA A 73 -1.77 14.01 -1.44
C ALA A 73 -1.50 15.47 -1.03
N ASN A 74 -0.43 15.73 -0.28
CA ASN A 74 0.00 17.06 0.10
C ASN A 74 0.49 17.87 -1.12
N LEU A 75 1.28 17.25 -1.99
CA LEU A 75 1.72 17.85 -3.25
C LEU A 75 0.54 18.29 -4.13
N PHE A 76 -0.54 17.50 -4.16
CA PHE A 76 -1.75 17.81 -4.92
C PHE A 76 -2.79 18.63 -4.14
N GLY A 77 -2.56 18.94 -2.85
CA GLY A 77 -3.51 19.70 -2.02
C GLY A 77 -4.81 18.95 -1.71
N VAL A 78 -4.78 17.62 -1.68
CA VAL A 78 -5.96 16.74 -1.51
C VAL A 78 -5.87 15.83 -0.28
N THR A 79 -5.06 16.19 0.72
CA THR A 79 -4.91 15.41 1.97
C THR A 79 -6.25 15.17 2.68
N ASN A 80 -7.21 16.10 2.58
CA ASN A 80 -8.57 15.98 3.12
C ASN A 80 -9.43 14.89 2.45
N ARG A 81 -8.97 14.27 1.35
CA ARG A 81 -9.64 13.14 0.68
C ARG A 81 -9.24 11.78 1.28
N PHE A 82 -8.33 11.75 2.25
CA PHE A 82 -7.76 10.54 2.80
C PHE A 82 -7.84 10.50 4.32
N VAL A 83 -7.93 9.29 4.87
CA VAL A 83 -7.96 8.99 6.30
C VAL A 83 -6.63 8.34 6.69
N PHE A 84 -5.70 9.15 7.17
CA PHE A 84 -4.39 8.66 7.62
C PHE A 84 -4.45 8.14 9.06
N SER A 85 -3.65 7.11 9.33
CA SER A 85 -3.41 6.64 10.70
C SER A 85 -2.54 7.68 11.41
N ASN A 86 -3.06 8.35 12.44
CA ASN A 86 -2.41 9.49 13.10
C ASN A 86 -0.94 9.17 13.48
N GLY A 87 0.00 9.71 12.70
CA GLY A 87 1.44 9.40 12.77
C GLY A 87 2.31 10.24 11.82
N ALA A 88 1.71 10.86 10.79
CA ALA A 88 2.37 11.92 10.04
C ALA A 88 2.39 13.19 10.90
N VAL A 89 3.48 13.39 11.63
CA VAL A 89 3.80 14.69 12.26
C VAL A 89 3.85 15.71 11.12
N LEU A 90 2.88 16.63 11.08
CA LEU A 90 2.90 17.79 10.20
C LEU A 90 4.16 18.61 10.52
N PRO A 91 5.06 18.86 9.54
CA PRO A 91 6.04 19.91 9.71
C PRO A 91 5.28 21.24 9.74
N HIS A 92 5.44 21.98 10.83
CA HIS A 92 5.07 23.38 10.94
C HIS A 92 5.96 24.26 10.04
#